data_AF-A0AAV1UJ78-F1
#
_entry.id   AF-A0AAV1UJ78-F1
#
_cell.length_a   1.000
_cell.length_b   1.000
_cell.length_c   1.000
_cell.angle_alpha   90.00
_cell.angle_beta   90.00
_cell.angle_gamma   90.00
#
_symmetry.space_group_name_H-M   'P 1'
#
loop_
_entity.id
_entity.type
_entity.pdbx_description
1 polymer ?
#
loop_
_entity_poly.entity_id
_entity_poly.type
_entity_poly.pdbx_seq_one_letter_code
_entity_poly.pdbx_strand_id
1 'polypeptide(L)'
;MNMLDVEDESFHVTREGYSHLSDSEWEIVGRMSVLMSEYAISGMLDSRSRDQQHAAINKFLQGELAVEREKIAFPQQQGSHQSMGGPTYTRRPETMKIYIIKVQGNR
;
A
#
# COMPACT_ATOMS: atom_id res chain seq x y z
N MET A 1 23.66 -43.90 -14.59
CA MET A 1 22.85 -42.78 -15.09
C MET A 1 22.75 -41.78 -13.95
N ASN A 2 23.53 -40.71 -14.01
CA ASN A 2 23.48 -39.64 -12.99
C ASN A 2 22.26 -38.77 -13.30
N MET A 3 21.32 -38.73 -12.37
CA MET A 3 20.17 -37.85 -12.37
C MET A 3 20.67 -36.41 -12.21
N LEU A 4 20.47 -35.62 -13.27
CA LEU A 4 20.06 -34.22 -13.20
C LEU A 4 20.75 -33.39 -12.10
N ASP A 5 21.97 -32.96 -12.38
CA ASP A 5 22.44 -31.63 -11.97
C ASP A 5 21.62 -30.61 -12.78
N VAL A 6 20.33 -30.48 -12.44
CA VAL A 6 19.59 -29.27 -12.80
C VAL A 6 20.19 -28.27 -11.84
N GLU A 7 21.18 -27.54 -12.33
CA GLU A 7 21.60 -26.28 -11.73
C GLU A 7 20.29 -25.59 -11.34
N ASP A 8 20.10 -25.42 -10.04
CA ASP A 8 19.11 -24.49 -9.52
C ASP A 8 19.60 -23.13 -10.01
N GLU A 9 19.35 -22.84 -11.30
CA GLU A 9 19.32 -21.53 -11.91
C GLU A 9 18.21 -20.83 -11.15
N SER A 10 18.56 -20.48 -9.92
CA SER A 10 17.73 -19.74 -9.02
C SER A 10 17.60 -18.41 -9.72
N PHE A 11 16.48 -18.24 -10.42
CA PHE A 11 16.09 -17.03 -11.15
C PHE A 11 15.80 -15.89 -10.15
N HIS A 12 16.67 -15.76 -9.15
CA HIS A 12 16.71 -14.65 -8.25
C HIS A 12 17.15 -13.44 -9.03
N VAL A 13 16.42 -12.35 -8.81
CA VAL A 13 16.86 -11.03 -9.25
C VAL A 13 18.15 -10.76 -8.47
N THR A 14 19.32 -10.88 -9.11
CA THR A 14 20.62 -10.69 -8.46
C THR A 14 21.15 -9.27 -8.65
N ARG A 15 21.88 -8.76 -7.65
CA ARG A 15 22.42 -7.39 -7.70
C ARG A 15 23.41 -7.24 -8.86
N GLU A 16 24.11 -8.31 -9.18
CA GLU A 16 25.10 -8.39 -10.25
C GLU A 16 24.48 -8.14 -11.63
N GLY A 17 23.32 -8.76 -11.91
CA GLY A 17 22.58 -8.58 -13.17
C GLY A 17 22.06 -7.15 -13.37
N TYR A 18 21.82 -6.44 -12.27
CA TYR A 18 21.31 -5.08 -12.25
C TYR A 18 22.29 -4.07 -11.63
N SER A 19 23.59 -4.29 -11.84
CA SER A 19 24.67 -3.44 -11.31
C SER A 19 24.62 -1.96 -11.75
N HIS A 20 23.85 -1.65 -12.80
CA HIS A 20 23.62 -0.29 -13.28
C HIS A 20 22.55 0.46 -12.46
N LEU A 21 21.76 -0.23 -11.65
CA LEU A 21 20.78 0.39 -10.75
C LEU A 21 21.48 0.98 -9.54
N SER A 22 21.03 2.17 -9.12
CA SER A 22 21.43 2.73 -7.83
C SER A 22 20.97 1.87 -6.65
N ASP A 23 21.54 2.05 -5.47
CA ASP A 23 21.13 1.31 -4.27
C ASP A 23 19.65 1.56 -3.91
N SER A 24 19.17 2.78 -4.09
CA SER A 24 17.76 3.12 -3.90
C SER A 24 16.84 2.42 -4.91
N GLU A 25 17.26 2.28 -6.17
CA GLU A 25 16.50 1.54 -7.18
C GLU A 25 16.47 0.05 -6.87
N TRP A 26 17.58 -0.49 -6.36
CA TRP A 26 17.63 -1.86 -5.91
C TRP A 26 16.71 -2.15 -4.72
N GLU A 27 16.63 -1.23 -3.76
CA GLU A 27 15.67 -1.32 -2.66
C GLU A 27 14.24 -1.35 -3.18
N ILE A 28 13.91 -0.52 -4.18
CA ILE A 28 12.58 -0.51 -4.81
C ILE A 28 12.30 -1.85 -5.49
N VAL A 29 13.28 -2.44 -6.20
CA VAL A 29 13.16 -3.79 -6.77
C VAL A 29 12.86 -4.83 -5.68
N GLY A 30 13.51 -4.72 -4.52
CA GLY A 30 13.19 -5.54 -3.35
C GLY A 30 11.78 -5.31 -2.79
N ARG A 31 11.23 -4.10 -2.88
CA ARG A 31 9.82 -3.85 -2.54
C ARG A 31 8.86 -4.39 -3.59
N MET A 32 9.24 -4.37 -4.87
CA MET A 32 8.45 -4.98 -5.94
C MET A 32 8.29 -6.48 -5.71
N SER A 33 9.32 -7.18 -5.20
CA SER A 33 9.26 -8.63 -4.94
C SER A 33 8.29 -9.02 -3.82
N VAL A 34 7.89 -8.06 -2.97
CA VAL A 34 6.81 -8.26 -1.99
C VAL A 34 5.43 -8.31 -2.67
N LEU A 35 5.26 -7.65 -3.81
CA LEU A 35 3.97 -7.52 -4.51
C LEU A 35 3.83 -8.46 -5.71
N MET A 36 4.93 -8.87 -6.33
CA MET A 36 4.95 -9.76 -7.49
C MET A 36 6.16 -10.71 -7.45
N SER A 37 6.10 -11.82 -8.19
CA SER A 37 7.19 -12.80 -8.17
C SER A 37 8.50 -12.25 -8.75
N GLU A 38 9.62 -12.71 -8.22
CA GLU A 38 10.96 -12.37 -8.73
C GLU A 38 11.09 -12.69 -10.23
N TYR A 39 10.54 -13.82 -10.69
CA TYR A 39 10.52 -14.18 -12.10
C TYR A 39 9.80 -13.14 -12.98
N ALA A 40 8.66 -12.60 -12.50
CA ALA A 40 7.93 -11.57 -13.22
C ALA A 40 8.74 -10.27 -13.26
N ILE A 41 9.44 -9.93 -12.18
CA ILE A 41 10.32 -8.75 -12.11
C ILE A 41 11.47 -8.90 -13.10
N SER A 42 12.20 -10.01 -13.04
CA SER A 42 13.32 -10.29 -13.95
C SER A 42 12.86 -10.23 -15.40
N GLY A 43 11.82 -10.99 -15.79
CA GLY A 43 11.33 -10.98 -17.17
C GLY A 43 10.85 -9.59 -17.64
N MET A 44 10.25 -8.81 -16.73
CA MET A 44 9.79 -7.46 -17.03
C MET A 44 10.96 -6.46 -17.17
N LEU A 45 12.05 -6.61 -16.41
CA LEU A 45 13.23 -5.75 -16.50
C LEU A 45 14.14 -6.17 -17.66
N ASP A 46 14.37 -7.47 -17.86
CA ASP A 46 15.25 -8.02 -18.89
C ASP A 46 14.72 -7.77 -20.30
N SER A 47 13.40 -7.65 -20.47
CA SER A 47 12.77 -7.25 -21.72
C SER A 47 12.92 -5.75 -22.05
N ARG A 48 13.57 -4.96 -21.19
CA ARG A 48 13.68 -3.50 -21.30
C ARG A 48 15.14 -3.05 -21.38
N SER A 49 15.36 -1.96 -22.12
CA SER A 49 16.63 -1.23 -22.07
C SER A 49 16.88 -0.64 -20.68
N ARG A 50 18.14 -0.34 -20.34
CA ARG A 50 18.50 0.22 -19.02
C ARG A 50 17.65 1.44 -18.64
N ASP A 51 17.50 2.39 -19.57
CA ASP A 51 16.67 3.59 -19.34
C ASP A 51 15.21 3.23 -19.04
N GLN A 52 14.68 2.22 -19.72
CA GLN A 52 13.33 1.72 -19.48
C GLN A 52 13.22 0.95 -18.16
N GLN A 53 14.27 0.28 -17.70
CA GLN A 53 14.33 -0.34 -16.37
C GLN A 53 14.27 0.75 -15.28
N HIS A 54 15.12 1.77 -15.35
CA HIS A 54 15.07 2.94 -14.47
C HIS A 54 13.68 3.59 -14.48
N ALA A 55 13.09 3.80 -15.66
CA ALA A 55 11.76 4.38 -15.77
C ALA A 55 10.66 3.49 -15.14
N ALA A 56 10.76 2.17 -15.30
CA ALA A 56 9.79 1.23 -14.73
C ALA A 56 9.85 1.21 -13.19
N ILE A 57 11.06 1.18 -12.63
CA ILE A 57 11.29 1.21 -11.18
C ILE A 57 10.79 2.52 -10.59
N ASN A 58 11.10 3.66 -11.22
CA ASN A 58 10.63 4.96 -10.77
C ASN A 58 9.10 5.10 -10.86
N LYS A 59 8.47 4.53 -11.90
CA LYS A 59 7.00 4.49 -12.01
C LYS A 59 6.36 3.70 -10.89
N PHE A 60 6.96 2.57 -10.49
CA PHE A 60 6.50 1.79 -9.35
C PHE A 60 6.55 2.62 -8.06
N LEU A 61 7.69 3.26 -7.77
CA LEU A 61 7.84 4.14 -6.61
C LEU A 61 6.81 5.28 -6.62
N GLN A 62 6.58 5.92 -7.77
CA GLN A 62 5.57 6.98 -7.89
C GLN A 62 4.16 6.47 -7.57
N GLY A 63 3.84 5.24 -7.98
CA GLY A 63 2.59 4.58 -7.63
C GLY A 63 2.46 4.34 -6.12
N GLU A 64 3.50 3.79 -5.48
CA GLU A 64 3.53 3.62 -4.01
C GLU A 64 3.32 4.97 -3.29
N LEU A 65 4.04 6.00 -3.72
CA LEU A 65 3.92 7.35 -3.15
C LEU A 65 2.54 7.96 -3.36
N ALA A 66 1.88 7.72 -4.49
CA ALA A 66 0.54 8.20 -4.77
C ALA A 66 -0.49 7.54 -3.84
N VAL A 67 -0.41 6.21 -3.67
CA VAL A 67 -1.27 5.46 -2.74
C VAL A 67 -1.07 5.95 -1.31
N GLU A 68 0.17 6.21 -0.90
CA GLU A 68 0.43 6.65 0.47
C GLU A 68 0.02 8.11 0.71
N ARG A 69 0.18 8.97 -0.30
CA ARG A 69 -0.40 10.33 -0.27
C ARG A 69 -1.92 10.32 -0.19
N GLU A 70 -2.58 9.39 -0.87
CA GLU A 70 -4.03 9.24 -0.80
C GLU A 70 -4.48 8.89 0.62
N LYS A 71 -3.82 7.93 1.28
CA LYS A 71 -4.12 7.61 2.68
C LYS A 71 -3.91 8.81 3.62
N ILE A 72 -2.88 9.62 3.38
CA ILE A 72 -2.62 10.87 4.14
C ILE A 72 -3.62 11.98 3.77
N ALA A 73 -4.18 12.00 2.56
CA ALA A 73 -5.21 12.95 2.16
C ALA A 73 -6.61 12.56 2.68
N PHE A 74 -6.83 11.28 3.00
CA PHE A 74 -8.07 10.76 3.60
C PHE A 74 -8.01 10.36 5.11
N PRO A 75 -7.34 11.07 6.04
CA PRO A 75 -7.29 10.63 7.45
C PRO A 75 -8.54 10.99 8.29
N GLN A 76 -9.66 11.42 7.69
CA GLN A 76 -10.78 11.99 8.47
C GLN A 76 -12.19 11.53 8.07
N GLN A 77 -12.42 10.23 7.86
CA GLN A 77 -13.79 9.66 7.97
C GLN A 77 -13.90 8.40 8.83
N GLN A 78 -12.85 7.97 9.54
CA GLN A 78 -12.93 6.90 10.53
C GLN A 78 -12.68 7.43 11.95
N GLY A 79 -13.60 8.28 12.38
CA GLY A 79 -13.82 8.72 13.76
C GLY A 79 -14.98 9.69 13.69
N SER A 80 -16.22 9.33 14.02
CA SER A 80 -16.67 8.85 15.31
C SER A 80 -17.95 8.00 15.18
N HIS A 81 -18.28 7.25 16.24
CA HIS A 81 -19.28 6.18 16.34
C HIS A 81 -18.71 4.84 15.88
N GLN A 82 -18.27 3.97 16.78
CA GLN A 82 -19.16 3.35 17.76
C GLN A 82 -18.37 2.89 19.00
N SER A 83 -18.73 3.47 20.14
CA SER A 83 -18.69 2.75 21.41
C SER A 83 -20.05 2.92 22.06
N MET A 84 -20.58 1.81 22.56
CA MET A 84 -21.75 1.65 23.43
C MET A 84 -23.13 1.55 22.76
N GLY A 85 -23.50 0.30 22.43
CA GLY A 85 -24.68 -0.39 22.95
C GLY A 85 -26.08 0.22 22.74
N GLY A 86 -26.91 -0.46 21.95
CA GLY A 86 -28.37 -0.29 21.99
C GLY A 86 -29.06 -0.56 20.65
N PRO A 87 -30.27 -1.16 20.64
CA PRO A 87 -30.91 -1.62 19.42
C PRO A 87 -31.31 -0.47 18.49
N THR A 88 -31.17 -0.76 17.20
CA THR A 88 -31.47 0.05 16.02
C THR A 88 -32.81 0.78 16.09
N TYR A 89 -32.78 2.12 15.95
CA TYR A 89 -33.95 2.90 15.55
C TYR A 89 -33.59 3.82 14.37
N THR A 90 -34.28 3.59 13.25
CA THR A 90 -34.20 4.37 12.01
C THR A 90 -34.73 5.79 12.24
N ARG A 91 -33.88 6.78 12.03
CA ARG A 91 -34.17 8.21 12.25
C ARG A 91 -34.92 8.80 11.04
N ARG A 92 -36.22 9.05 11.19
CA ARG A 92 -36.97 10.02 10.35
C ARG A 92 -36.65 11.45 10.82
N PRO A 93 -36.46 12.43 9.92
CA PRO A 93 -36.13 13.80 10.31
C PRO A 93 -37.41 14.63 10.47
N GLU A 94 -37.98 14.68 11.67
CA GLU A 94 -38.96 15.74 11.99
C GLU A 94 -38.56 16.43 13.30
N THR A 95 -38.08 17.66 13.14
CA THR A 95 -37.92 18.73 14.13
C THR A 95 -37.49 18.32 15.54
N MET A 96 -36.18 18.30 15.77
CA MET A 96 -35.60 18.15 17.10
C MET A 96 -35.86 19.43 17.93
N LYS A 97 -36.88 19.40 18.79
CA LYS A 97 -37.14 20.48 19.76
C LYS A 97 -36.18 20.34 20.93
N ILE A 98 -35.22 21.25 21.02
CA ILE A 98 -34.25 21.31 22.12
C ILE A 98 -34.95 21.95 23.32
N TYR A 99 -35.22 21.18 24.37
CA TYR A 99 -35.66 21.72 25.66
C TYR A 99 -34.44 21.85 26.58
N ILE A 100 -34.06 23.09 26.89
CA ILE A 100 -33.01 23.39 27.86
C ILE A 100 -33.65 23.41 29.25
N ILE A 101 -33.36 22.40 30.07
CA ILE A 101 -33.79 22.38 31.47
C ILE A 101 -32.78 23.19 32.28
N LYS A 102 -33.18 24.36 32.78
CA LYS A 102 -32.42 25.10 33.79
C LYS A 102 -32.57 24.38 35.14
N VAL A 103 -31.50 23.76 35.62
CA VAL A 103 -31.44 23.22 36.98
C VAL A 103 -31.07 24.37 37.91
N GLN A 104 -32.05 24.88 38.67
CA GLN A 104 -31.79 25.73 39.83
C GLN A 104 -31.26 24.85 40.96
N GLY A 105 -29.96 24.93 41.23
CA GLY A 105 -29.38 24.45 42.49
C GLY A 105 -29.75 25.42 43.60
N ASN A 106 -30.70 25.03 44.45
CA ASN A 106 -31.01 25.73 45.69
C ASN A 106 -30.00 25.31 46.77
N ARG A 107 -29.55 26.31 47.53
CA ARG A 107 -28.54 26.34 48.62
C ARG A 107 -28.23 25.04 49.36
#